data_AF-A0A6B2E1E6-F1
#
_entry.id   AF-A0A6B2E1E6-F1
#
_cell.length_a   1.000
_cell.length_b   1.000
_cell.length_c   1.000
_cell.angle_alpha   90.00
_cell.angle_beta   90.00
_cell.angle_gamma   90.00
#
_symmetry.space_group_name_H-M   'P 1'
#
loop_
_entity.id
_entity.type
_entity.pdbx_description
1 polymer ?
#
loop_
_entity_poly.entity_id
_entity_poly.type
_entity_poly.pdbx_seq_one_letter_code
_entity_poly.pdbx_strand_id
1 'polypeptide(L)'
;GQHGSPGFGRGSVTLADHRDGALLRLEMENEYLLALRDGAPVASTPDVLSVLDHRTGAPVSCDAIRAGVEVDVVRLAAAPFWTDPRWLPVVHPRAYGIDCDPVGLP
;
A
#
# COMPACT_ATOMS: atom_id res chain seq x y z
N GLY A 1 28.21 11.43 17.02
CA GLY A 1 27.02 10.57 16.95
C GLY A 1 26.96 10.00 15.56
N GLN A 2 26.87 8.68 15.41
CA GLN A 2 26.71 8.06 14.10
C GLN A 2 25.25 8.25 13.66
N HIS A 3 25.06 8.70 12.42
CA HIS A 3 23.75 8.78 11.78
C HIS A 3 23.14 7.37 11.72
N GLY A 4 21.97 7.20 12.33
CA GLY A 4 21.19 5.96 12.22
C GLY A 4 20.75 5.71 10.78
N SER A 5 20.79 4.45 10.39
CA SER A 5 20.49 3.84 9.07
C SER A 5 19.17 4.30 8.41
N PRO A 6 19.04 4.15 7.07
CA PRO A 6 17.82 4.51 6.34
C PRO A 6 16.71 3.48 6.65
N GLY A 7 15.82 3.84 7.56
CA GLY A 7 14.72 2.99 7.99
C GLY A 7 13.62 3.84 8.60
N PHE A 8 12.98 4.69 7.80
CA PHE A 8 11.66 5.21 8.15
C PHE A 8 10.68 4.02 8.09
N GLY A 9 9.78 3.93 9.08
CA GLY A 9 9.20 2.68 9.56
C GLY A 9 8.40 1.92 8.50
N ARG A 10 8.84 0.69 8.20
CA ARG A 10 8.01 -0.30 7.49
C ARG A 10 7.02 -0.91 8.46
N GLY A 11 5.75 -0.82 8.11
CA GLY A 11 4.64 -1.39 8.85
C GLY A 11 3.81 -2.33 7.98
N SER A 12 2.98 -3.13 8.64
CA SER A 12 1.93 -3.87 7.94
C SER A 12 0.64 -3.86 8.75
N VAL A 13 -0.49 -3.83 8.05
CA VAL A 13 -1.82 -4.04 8.64
C VAL A 13 -2.49 -5.20 7.90
N THR A 14 -3.21 -6.04 8.64
CA THR A 14 -4.01 -7.12 8.06
C THR A 14 -5.48 -6.84 8.32
N LEU A 15 -6.27 -6.92 7.26
CA LEU A 15 -7.71 -6.75 7.24
C LEU A 15 -8.34 -8.11 6.91
N ALA A 16 -9.47 -8.43 7.54
CA ALA A 16 -10.30 -9.57 7.16
C ALA A 16 -11.49 -9.08 6.35
N ASP A 17 -11.66 -9.60 5.13
CA ASP A 17 -12.82 -9.29 4.29
C ASP A 17 -14.07 -9.95 4.90
N HIS A 18 -15.09 -9.15 5.18
CA HIS A 18 -16.34 -9.59 5.79
C HIS A 18 -17.20 -10.43 4.83
N ARG A 19 -16.92 -10.43 3.53
CA ARG A 19 -17.72 -11.15 2.52
C ARG A 19 -17.29 -12.61 2.38
N ASP A 20 -16.00 -12.88 2.43
CA ASP A 20 -15.44 -14.22 2.17
C ASP A 20 -14.35 -14.66 3.14
N GLY A 21 -13.97 -13.81 4.11
CA GLY A 21 -12.94 -14.11 5.10
C GLY A 21 -11.51 -14.03 4.57
N ALA A 22 -11.29 -13.61 3.32
CA ALA A 22 -9.96 -13.43 2.76
C ALA A 22 -9.17 -12.40 3.58
N LEU A 23 -7.87 -12.64 3.73
CA LEU A 23 -6.97 -11.72 4.42
C LEU A 23 -6.32 -10.77 3.42
N LEU A 24 -6.51 -9.47 3.63
CA LEU A 24 -5.80 -8.44 2.89
C LEU A 24 -4.72 -7.84 3.80
N ARG A 25 -3.46 -8.10 3.47
CA ARG A 25 -2.30 -7.49 4.12
C ARG A 25 -1.81 -6.31 3.30
N LEU A 26 -1.67 -5.15 3.94
CA LEU A 26 -1.07 -3.96 3.34
C LEU A 26 0.33 -3.77 3.92
N GLU A 27 1.33 -3.62 3.05
CA GLU A 27 2.65 -3.10 3.42
C GLU A 27 2.65 -1.58 3.28
N MET A 28 3.22 -0.88 4.25
CA MET A 28 3.22 0.58 4.27
C MET A 28 4.53 1.16 4.81
N GLU A 29 4.83 2.38 4.37
CA GLU A 29 5.74 3.31 5.06
C GLU A 29 4.94 4.59 5.39
N ASN A 30 5.24 5.71 4.75
CA ASN A 30 4.40 6.91 4.81
C ASN A 30 3.11 6.75 3.99
N GLU A 31 3.11 5.85 3.00
CA GLU A 31 1.98 5.48 2.16
C GLU A 31 1.75 3.96 2.18
N TYR A 32 0.57 3.50 1.75
CA TYR A 32 0.30 2.08 1.49
C TYR A 32 0.90 1.71 0.13
N LEU A 33 1.79 0.71 0.11
CA LEU A 33 2.67 0.44 -1.03
C LEU A 33 2.36 -0.87 -1.76
N LEU A 34 1.87 -1.88 -1.04
CA LEU A 34 1.56 -3.20 -1.58
C LEU A 34 0.34 -3.77 -0.86
N ALA A 35 -0.56 -4.37 -1.62
CA ALA A 35 -1.67 -5.16 -1.11
C ALA A 35 -1.49 -6.64 -1.49
N LEU A 36 -1.57 -7.52 -0.49
CA LEU A 36 -1.49 -8.97 -0.61
C LEU A 36 -2.83 -9.56 -0.17
N ARG A 37 -3.55 -10.23 -1.06
CA ARG A 37 -4.75 -11.00 -0.71
C ARG A 37 -4.38 -12.46 -0.57
N ASP A 38 -4.55 -13.02 0.62
CA ASP A 38 -4.17 -14.40 0.97
C ASP A 38 -2.72 -14.75 0.54
N GLY A 39 -1.83 -13.76 0.67
CA GLY A 39 -0.41 -13.88 0.29
C GLY A 39 -0.09 -13.60 -1.17
N ALA A 40 -1.09 -13.41 -2.04
CA ALA A 40 -0.88 -13.06 -3.45
C ALA A 40 -0.91 -11.53 -3.65
N PRO A 41 0.10 -10.93 -4.33
CA PRO A 41 0.06 -9.51 -4.71
C PRO A 41 -1.15 -9.20 -5.60
N VAL A 42 -1.96 -8.22 -5.20
CA VAL A 42 -3.17 -7.80 -5.95
C VAL A 42 -3.13 -6.35 -6.40
N ALA A 43 -2.30 -5.51 -5.77
CA ALA A 43 -2.08 -4.13 -6.16
C ALA A 43 -0.80 -3.60 -5.52
N SER A 44 -0.12 -2.66 -6.19
CA SER A 44 1.06 -2.02 -5.62
C SER A 44 1.26 -0.61 -6.17
N THR A 45 2.15 0.15 -5.54
CA THR A 45 2.78 1.32 -6.16
C THR A 45 3.35 0.93 -7.56
N PRO A 46 3.27 1.79 -8.60
CA PRO A 46 2.95 3.23 -8.57
C PRO A 46 1.47 3.58 -8.47
N ASP A 47 0.55 2.61 -8.48
CA ASP A 47 -0.85 2.92 -8.20
C ASP A 47 -1.00 3.41 -6.76
N VAL A 48 -1.96 4.31 -6.56
CA VAL A 48 -2.24 4.83 -5.22
C VAL A 48 -3.18 3.86 -4.52
N LEU A 49 -2.72 3.34 -3.39
CA LEU A 49 -3.54 2.60 -2.46
C LEU A 49 -4.02 3.54 -1.36
N SER A 50 -5.33 3.62 -1.18
CA SER A 50 -5.93 4.41 -0.11
C SER A 50 -6.81 3.53 0.75
N VAL A 51 -6.68 3.70 2.05
CA VAL A 51 -7.58 3.13 3.05
C VAL A 51 -8.55 4.21 3.47
N LEU A 52 -9.84 3.94 3.39
CA LEU A 52 -10.92 4.86 3.73
C LEU A 52 -11.69 4.31 4.93
N ASP A 53 -12.04 5.17 5.89
CA ASP A 53 -12.98 4.80 6.94
C ASP A 53 -14.32 4.44 6.30
N HIS A 54 -14.81 3.22 6.57
CA HIS A 54 -15.98 2.67 5.89
C HIS A 54 -17.25 3.52 6.08
N ARG A 55 -17.37 4.20 7.22
CA ARG A 55 -18.57 4.97 7.57
C ARG A 55 -18.59 6.36 6.96
N THR A 56 -17.42 6.98 6.84
CA THR A 56 -17.29 8.40 6.46
C THR A 56 -16.69 8.60 5.08
N GLY A 57 -16.01 7.60 4.54
CA GLY A 57 -15.21 7.70 3.32
C GLY A 57 -13.95 8.56 3.48
N ALA A 58 -13.62 9.00 4.70
CA ALA A 58 -12.43 9.80 4.94
C ALA A 58 -11.16 8.93 4.83
N PRO A 59 -10.07 9.43 4.23
CA PRO A 59 -8.82 8.69 4.15
C PRO A 59 -8.21 8.48 5.53
N VAL A 60 -7.66 7.28 5.75
CA VAL A 60 -6.96 6.88 6.98
C VAL A 60 -5.48 6.77 6.65
N SER A 61 -4.66 7.63 7.26
CA SER A 61 -3.21 7.61 7.10
C SER A 61 -2.57 6.39 7.77
N CYS A 62 -1.37 6.01 7.31
CA CYS A 62 -0.61 4.86 7.79
C CYS A 62 -0.32 4.90 9.30
N ASP A 63 -0.19 6.08 9.88
CA ASP A 63 0.03 6.30 11.33
C ASP A 63 -1.27 6.29 12.16
N ALA A 64 -2.43 6.46 11.50
CA ALA A 64 -3.74 6.48 12.16
C ALA A 64 -4.46 5.12 12.13
N ILE A 65 -4.05 4.20 11.25
CA ILE A 65 -4.65 2.87 11.14
C ILE A 65 -4.41 2.06 12.42
N ARG A 66 -5.46 1.43 12.94
CA ARG A 66 -5.42 0.68 14.19
C ARG A 66 -6.46 -0.43 14.20
N ALA A 67 -6.26 -1.43 15.05
CA ALA A 67 -7.22 -2.51 15.21
C ALA A 67 -8.63 -2.00 15.61
N GLY A 68 -9.66 -2.69 15.13
CA GLY A 68 -11.06 -2.42 15.45
C GLY A 68 -11.73 -1.33 14.59
N VAL A 69 -11.06 -0.84 13.54
CA VAL A 69 -11.71 0.00 12.52
C VAL A 69 -12.25 -0.86 11.38
N GLU A 70 -13.31 -0.38 10.75
CA GLU A 70 -13.84 -0.94 9.51
C GLU A 70 -13.47 0.03 8.37
N VAL A 71 -12.87 -0.51 7.32
CA VAL A 71 -12.29 0.29 6.24
C VAL A 71 -12.57 -0.31 4.88
N ASP A 72 -12.62 0.57 3.89
CA ASP A 72 -12.57 0.21 2.48
C ASP A 72 -11.15 0.45 1.95
N VAL A 73 -10.62 -0.51 1.18
CA VAL A 73 -9.32 -0.34 0.51
C VAL A 73 -9.57 -0.15 -0.98
N VAL A 74 -9.09 0.97 -1.52
CA VAL A 74 -9.25 1.33 -2.92
C VAL A 74 -7.90 1.46 -3.61
N ARG A 75 -7.85 1.01 -4.87
CA ARG A 75 -6.74 1.22 -5.78
C ARG A 75 -7.13 2.27 -6.81
N LEU A 76 -6.29 3.27 -6.97
CA LEU A 76 -6.41 4.30 -8.00
C LEU A 76 -5.24 4.17 -8.96
N ALA A 77 -5.51 4.13 -10.26
CA ALA A 77 -4.48 4.00 -11.27
C ALA A 77 -3.47 5.15 -11.16
N ALA A 78 -2.19 4.81 -11.27
CA ALA A 78 -1.10 5.77 -11.33
C ALA A 78 -1.33 6.79 -12.46
N ALA A 79 -1.04 8.06 -12.19
CA ALA A 79 -1.01 9.06 -13.26
C ALA A 79 0.02 8.65 -14.33
N PRO A 80 -0.22 8.91 -15.63
CA PRO A 80 0.67 8.47 -16.72
C PRO A 80 2.13 8.91 -16.56
N PHE A 81 2.37 10.03 -15.86
CA PHE A 81 3.71 10.48 -15.52
C PHE A 81 4.51 9.43 -14.72
N TRP A 82 3.88 8.75 -13.77
CA TRP A 82 4.52 7.78 -12.88
C TRP A 82 4.72 6.40 -13.51
N THR A 83 4.03 6.11 -14.61
CA THR A 83 4.18 4.86 -15.36
C THR A 83 5.17 4.98 -16.52
N ASP A 84 5.67 6.19 -16.82
CA ASP A 84 6.77 6.38 -17.77
C ASP A 84 8.00 5.58 -17.31
N PRO A 85 8.60 4.73 -18.17
CA PRO A 85 9.76 3.92 -17.80
C PRO A 85 10.95 4.70 -17.21
N ARG A 86 11.05 6.01 -17.48
CA ARG A 86 12.08 6.88 -16.92
C ARG A 86 11.88 7.16 -15.43
N TRP A 87 10.62 7.20 -14.98
CA TRP A 87 10.24 7.54 -13.60
C TRP A 87 9.79 6.32 -12.80
N LEU A 88 9.28 5.28 -13.45
CA LEU A 88 8.83 4.06 -12.79
C LEU A 88 9.85 3.48 -11.78
N PRO A 89 11.18 3.45 -12.06
CA PRO A 89 12.17 2.92 -11.11
C PRO A 89 12.27 3.66 -9.77
N VAL A 90 11.72 4.87 -9.65
CA VAL A 90 11.74 5.62 -8.37
C VAL A 90 10.47 5.44 -7.54
N VAL A 91 9.41 4.90 -8.14
CA VAL A 91 8.09 4.72 -7.49
C VAL A 91 7.62 3.26 -7.45
N HIS A 92 8.27 2.34 -8.16
CA HIS A 92 7.90 0.92 -8.11
C HIS A 92 8.24 0.28 -6.75
N PRO A 93 7.69 -0.90 -6.42
CA PRO A 93 7.83 -1.48 -5.08
C PRO A 93 9.28 -1.66 -4.61
N ARG A 94 10.21 -2.00 -5.53
CA ARG A 94 11.62 -2.18 -5.16
C ARG A 94 12.34 -0.87 -4.81
N ALA A 95 11.84 0.29 -5.24
CA ALA A 95 12.35 1.59 -4.77
C ALA A 95 12.12 1.77 -3.25
N TYR A 96 11.07 1.13 -2.72
CA TYR A 96 10.77 1.04 -1.30
C TYR A 96 11.32 -0.24 -0.66
N GLY A 97 12.18 -0.98 -1.36
CA GLY A 97 12.79 -2.25 -0.93
C GLY A 97 11.80 -3.38 -0.64
N ILE A 98 10.66 -3.39 -1.35
CA ILE A 98 9.72 -4.51 -1.44
C ILE A 98 10.06 -5.30 -2.70
N ASP A 99 10.45 -6.57 -2.57
CA ASP A 99 10.80 -7.41 -3.72
C ASP A 99 9.54 -7.91 -4.46
N CYS A 100 8.96 -7.02 -5.26
CA CYS A 100 7.77 -7.27 -6.06
C CYS A 100 7.83 -6.44 -7.35
N ASP A 101 7.33 -7.00 -8.45
CA ASP A 101 7.03 -6.21 -9.65
C ASP A 101 5.76 -5.37 -9.44
N PRO A 102 5.59 -4.24 -10.15
CA PRO A 102 4.33 -3.50 -10.12
C PRO A 102 3.12 -4.38 -10.48
N VAL A 103 2.06 -4.30 -9.67
CA VAL A 103 0.80 -5.02 -9.88
C VAL A 103 -0.31 -4.05 -10.20
N GLY A 104 -1.10 -4.36 -11.24
CA GLY A 104 -2.27 -3.56 -11.62
C GLY A 104 -1.97 -2.42 -12.60
N LEU A 105 -0.74 -2.32 -13.12
CA LEU A 105 -0.44 -1.44 -14.24
C LEU A 105 -1.33 -1.79 -15.45
N PRO A 106 -1.79 -0.78 -16.23
CA PRO A 106 -2.53 -1.01 -17.47
C PRO A 106 -1.70 -1.72 -18.55
#